data_AF-A0AB39YXL1-F1
#
_entry.id   AF-A0AB39YXL1-F1
#
_cell.length_a   1.000
_cell.length_b   1.000
_cell.length_c   1.000
_cell.angle_alpha   90.00
_cell.angle_beta   90.00
_cell.angle_gamma   90.00
#
_symmetry.space_group_name_H-M   'P 1'
#
loop_
_entity.id
_entity.type
_entity.pdbx_description
1 polymer ?
#
loop_
_entity_poly.entity_id
_entity_poly.type
_entity_poly.pdbx_seq_one_letter_code
_entity_poly.pdbx_strand_id
1 'polypeptide(L)'
;MALSRAKPDELPKDAVVITEDQALKYQWKIITAWDKVGDVWSLRYTPGILSALAAATGAYINNHYRTKLRLGGHGRLSSYLPIVAVPAIFTMLTHKFFIQRPILLNPLGECPVCIQVRSAAFQTSLGIVYPTILAPFAAFMFATRCYTYRMPSITESPREVFQLWRKITRPIVPALGTIICLQALLTMFLTGQEDKQNFLLMLRMREIEHQLEEEHLPQRIDF
;
A
#
# COMPACT_ATOMS: atom_id res chain seq x y z
N MET A 1 -26.40 9.86 9.08
CA MET A 1 -25.04 9.49 8.60
C MET A 1 -24.29 10.80 8.41
N ALA A 2 -23.20 11.03 9.15
CA ALA A 2 -22.49 12.31 9.14
C ALA A 2 -21.97 12.73 7.75
N LEU A 3 -21.83 11.78 6.81
CA LEU A 3 -21.54 12.02 5.41
C LEU A 3 -22.40 11.12 4.53
N SER A 4 -23.21 11.70 3.65
CA SER A 4 -23.95 10.97 2.62
C SER A 4 -23.68 11.58 1.25
N ARG A 5 -23.61 10.74 0.22
CA ARG A 5 -23.60 11.20 -1.17
C ARG A 5 -25.03 11.23 -1.66
N ALA A 6 -25.53 12.40 -2.04
CA ALA A 6 -26.84 12.60 -2.62
C ALA A 6 -26.73 13.57 -3.80
N LYS A 7 -27.69 13.52 -4.73
CA LYS A 7 -27.79 14.55 -5.78
C LYS A 7 -28.16 15.90 -5.14
N PRO A 8 -27.81 17.03 -5.77
CA PRO A 8 -28.12 18.35 -5.23
C PRO A 8 -29.60 18.53 -4.87
N ASP A 9 -30.49 17.92 -5.65
CA ASP A 9 -31.95 18.00 -5.48
C ASP A 9 -32.49 17.16 -4.30
N GLU A 10 -31.69 16.23 -3.77
CA GLU A 10 -32.05 15.31 -2.68
C GLU A 10 -31.41 15.71 -1.34
N LEU A 11 -30.65 16.81 -1.30
CA LEU A 11 -29.99 17.29 -0.09
C LEU A 11 -31.02 17.96 0.84
N PRO A 12 -31.00 17.64 2.16
CA PRO A 12 -31.82 18.37 3.11
C PRO A 12 -31.35 19.84 3.17
N LYS A 13 -32.27 20.75 3.46
CA LYS A 13 -32.01 22.21 3.43
C LYS A 13 -30.90 22.66 4.40
N ASP A 14 -30.67 21.88 5.45
CA ASP A 14 -29.65 22.14 6.48
C ASP A 14 -28.31 21.40 6.20
N ALA A 15 -28.15 20.77 5.03
CA ALA A 15 -26.93 20.05 4.69
C ALA A 15 -25.77 21.00 4.35
N VAL A 16 -24.61 20.77 4.98
CA VAL A 16 -23.35 21.42 4.60
C VAL A 16 -22.71 20.62 3.46
N VAL A 17 -22.68 21.20 2.26
CA VAL A 17 -21.98 20.61 1.12
C VAL A 17 -20.48 20.72 1.34
N ILE A 18 -19.79 19.58 1.35
CA ILE A 18 -18.33 19.52 1.51
C ILE A 18 -17.67 18.85 0.30
N THR A 19 -16.40 19.19 0.09
CA THR A 19 -15.56 18.56 -0.94
C THR A 19 -15.08 17.17 -0.51
N GLU A 20 -14.70 16.31 -1.46
CA GLU A 20 -14.19 14.95 -1.14
C GLU A 20 -12.95 14.99 -0.23
N ASP A 21 -12.06 15.96 -0.41
CA ASP A 21 -10.87 16.12 0.45
C ASP A 21 -11.25 16.55 1.88
N GLN A 22 -12.28 17.38 2.05
CA GLN A 22 -12.82 17.74 3.36
C GLN A 22 -13.49 16.53 4.03
N ALA A 23 -14.27 15.75 3.27
CA ALA A 23 -14.88 14.51 3.74
C ALA A 23 -13.83 13.51 4.23
N LEU A 24 -12.75 13.35 3.47
CA LEU A 24 -11.65 12.46 3.84
C LEU A 24 -10.92 12.93 5.10
N LYS A 25 -10.65 14.24 5.23
CA LYS A 25 -10.06 14.82 6.46
C LYS A 25 -10.96 14.59 7.68
N TYR A 26 -12.28 14.73 7.51
CA TYR A 26 -13.25 14.49 8.57
C TYR A 26 -13.26 13.02 9.01
N GLN A 27 -13.32 12.08 8.06
CA GLN A 27 -13.25 10.65 8.36
C GLN A 27 -11.94 10.28 9.05
N TRP A 28 -10.80 10.81 8.58
CA TRP A 28 -9.52 10.58 9.24
C TRP A 28 -9.49 11.12 10.67
N LYS A 29 -10.08 12.29 10.92
CA LYS A 29 -10.19 12.85 12.27
C LYS A 29 -10.95 11.90 13.20
N ILE A 30 -12.08 11.35 12.73
CA ILE A 30 -12.86 10.35 13.48
C ILE A 30 -12.03 9.09 13.76
N ILE A 31 -11.40 8.52 12.73
CA ILE A 31 -10.58 7.31 12.85
C ILE A 31 -9.43 7.52 13.85
N THR A 32 -8.79 8.69 13.84
CA THR A 32 -7.68 8.98 14.76
C THR A 32 -8.12 9.24 16.19
N ALA A 33 -9.34 9.74 16.39
CA ALA A 33 -9.90 10.08 17.69
C ALA A 33 -10.76 8.95 18.28
N TRP A 34 -10.90 7.82 17.61
CA TRP A 34 -11.73 6.70 18.05
C TRP A 34 -11.17 6.05 19.31
N ASP A 35 -12.01 5.86 20.33
CA ASP A 35 -11.60 5.39 21.66
C ASP A 35 -10.93 4.00 21.63
N LYS A 36 -11.47 3.08 20.81
CA LYS A 36 -10.98 1.70 20.71
C LYS A 36 -10.11 1.51 19.48
N VAL A 37 -8.78 1.57 19.67
CA VAL A 37 -7.81 1.36 18.59
C VAL A 37 -7.99 0.00 17.90
N GLY A 38 -8.44 -1.02 18.62
CA GLY A 38 -8.73 -2.35 18.06
C GLY A 38 -9.81 -2.38 16.97
N ASP A 39 -10.69 -1.38 16.93
CA ASP A 39 -11.75 -1.31 15.91
C ASP A 39 -11.27 -0.65 14.62
N VAL A 40 -10.16 0.12 14.68
CA VAL A 40 -9.66 0.95 13.58
C VAL A 40 -8.20 0.69 13.21
N TRP A 41 -7.56 -0.30 13.84
CA TRP A 41 -6.11 -0.52 13.70
C TRP A 41 -5.68 -0.76 12.24
N SER A 42 -6.47 -1.49 11.44
CA SER A 42 -6.11 -1.80 10.06
C SER A 42 -6.14 -0.53 9.20
N LEU A 43 -7.13 0.34 9.40
CA LEU A 43 -7.23 1.64 8.71
C LEU A 43 -6.03 2.55 9.02
N ARG A 44 -5.45 2.44 10.21
CA ARG A 44 -4.32 3.28 10.63
C ARG A 44 -2.96 2.71 10.20
N TYR A 45 -2.75 1.40 10.36
CA TYR A 45 -1.43 0.79 10.29
C TYR A 45 -1.15 0.01 9.00
N THR A 46 -2.18 -0.42 8.26
CA THR A 46 -1.99 -1.21 7.02
C THR A 46 -1.04 -0.54 6.01
N PRO A 47 -1.18 0.75 5.64
CA PRO A 47 -0.23 1.37 4.70
C PRO A 47 1.23 1.32 5.18
N GLY A 48 1.45 1.44 6.49
CA GLY A 48 2.77 1.37 7.10
C GLY A 48 3.36 -0.05 7.09
N ILE A 49 2.54 -1.05 7.38
CA ILE A 49 2.93 -2.48 7.32
C ILE A 49 3.31 -2.86 5.89
N LEU A 50 2.49 -2.46 4.91
CA LEU A 50 2.74 -2.71 3.49
C LEU A 50 4.03 -2.03 2.99
N SER A 51 4.27 -0.79 3.42
CA SER A 51 5.51 -0.07 3.17
C SER A 51 6.73 -0.77 3.76
N ALA A 52 6.63 -1.27 5.00
CA ALA A 52 7.72 -2.00 5.65
C ALA A 52 8.04 -3.32 4.94
N LEU A 53 7.02 -4.05 4.48
CA LEU A 53 7.20 -5.27 3.69
C LEU A 53 7.87 -5.00 2.34
N ALA A 54 7.47 -3.93 1.66
CA ALA A 54 8.10 -3.48 0.42
C ALA A 54 9.58 -3.12 0.65
N ALA A 55 9.89 -2.40 1.73
CA ALA A 55 11.25 -2.05 2.10
C ALA A 55 12.11 -3.31 2.41
N ALA A 56 11.58 -4.23 3.23
CA ALA A 56 12.28 -5.46 3.60
C ALA A 56 12.63 -6.31 2.35
N THR A 57 11.69 -6.40 1.42
CA THR A 57 11.87 -7.14 0.17
C THR A 57 12.86 -6.46 -0.76
N GLY A 58 12.74 -5.15 -0.96
CA GLY A 58 13.70 -4.38 -1.75
C GLY A 58 15.13 -4.52 -1.19
N ALA A 59 15.27 -4.50 0.14
CA ALA A 59 16.55 -4.69 0.81
C ALA A 59 17.11 -6.11 0.60
N TYR A 60 16.26 -7.14 0.70
CA TYR A 60 16.63 -8.53 0.45
C TYR A 60 17.13 -8.73 -0.99
N ILE A 61 16.38 -8.24 -1.98
CA ILE A 61 16.71 -8.35 -3.41
C ILE A 61 18.02 -7.60 -3.70
N ASN A 62 18.14 -6.35 -3.27
CA ASN A 62 19.35 -5.55 -3.47
C ASN A 62 20.58 -6.23 -2.84
N ASN A 63 20.44 -6.76 -1.62
CA ASN A 63 21.54 -7.43 -0.93
C ASN A 63 22.01 -8.70 -1.67
N HIS A 64 21.09 -9.48 -2.25
CA HIS A 64 21.44 -10.65 -3.06
C HIS A 64 22.33 -10.28 -4.26
N TYR A 65 21.90 -9.31 -5.07
CA TYR A 65 22.69 -8.88 -6.23
C TYR A 65 24.02 -8.25 -5.82
N ARG A 66 24.02 -7.43 -4.75
CA ARG A 66 25.24 -6.82 -4.23
C ARG A 66 26.28 -7.84 -3.77
N THR A 67 25.83 -8.89 -3.09
CA THR A 67 26.69 -9.97 -2.60
C THR A 67 27.27 -10.79 -3.76
N LYS A 68 26.46 -11.10 -4.78
CA LYS A 68 26.91 -11.88 -5.95
C LYS A 68 27.93 -11.14 -6.81
N LEU A 69 27.81 -9.82 -6.93
CA LEU A 69 28.72 -8.96 -7.70
C LEU A 69 29.84 -8.32 -6.85
N ARG A 70 29.98 -8.73 -5.58
CA ARG A 70 31.04 -8.31 -4.66
C ARG A 70 31.21 -6.79 -4.56
N LEU A 71 30.10 -6.04 -4.54
CA LEU A 71 30.13 -4.57 -4.51
C LEU A 71 30.62 -3.97 -3.17
N GLY A 72 30.64 -4.76 -2.10
CA GLY A 72 31.14 -4.33 -0.79
C GLY A 72 30.47 -3.05 -0.28
N GLY A 73 31.28 -2.08 0.15
CA GLY A 73 30.83 -0.76 0.61
C GLY A 73 30.50 0.23 -0.52
N HIS A 74 30.89 -0.05 -1.76
CA HIS A 74 30.74 0.90 -2.87
C HIS A 74 29.25 1.07 -3.25
N GLY A 75 28.83 2.32 -3.38
CA GLY A 75 27.47 2.68 -3.81
C GLY A 75 26.35 2.14 -2.92
N ARG A 76 26.61 1.83 -1.64
CA ARG A 76 25.60 1.23 -0.74
C ARG A 76 24.41 2.17 -0.55
N LEU A 77 24.63 3.41 -0.15
CA LEU A 77 23.54 4.37 -0.02
C LEU A 77 22.81 4.61 -1.36
N SER A 78 23.58 4.74 -2.45
CA SER A 78 23.04 5.02 -3.77
C SER A 78 22.20 3.89 -4.37
N SER A 79 22.44 2.62 -4.00
CA SER A 79 21.59 1.51 -4.45
C SER A 79 20.41 1.27 -3.50
N TYR A 80 20.62 1.40 -2.18
CA TYR A 80 19.54 1.18 -1.21
C TYR A 80 18.45 2.26 -1.27
N LEU A 81 18.77 3.53 -1.46
CA LEU A 81 17.76 4.60 -1.54
C LEU A 81 16.68 4.34 -2.63
N PRO A 82 17.05 4.21 -3.92
CA PRO A 82 16.06 4.04 -4.97
C PRO A 82 15.42 2.65 -5.03
N ILE A 83 16.06 1.61 -4.47
CA ILE A 83 15.54 0.23 -4.50
C ILE A 83 14.69 -0.09 -3.25
N VAL A 84 14.93 0.58 -2.13
CA VAL A 84 14.25 0.31 -0.86
C VAL A 84 13.30 1.44 -0.48
N ALA A 85 13.80 2.67 -0.39
CA ALA A 85 13.02 3.79 0.13
C ALA A 85 11.95 4.24 -0.87
N VAL A 86 12.31 4.36 -2.15
CA VAL A 86 11.37 4.79 -3.19
C VAL A 86 10.18 3.82 -3.30
N PRO A 87 10.37 2.50 -3.47
CA PRO A 87 9.26 1.54 -3.48
C PRO A 87 8.39 1.58 -2.23
N ALA A 88 9.00 1.69 -1.04
CA ALA A 88 8.24 1.75 0.21
C ALA A 88 7.33 2.98 0.27
N ILE A 89 7.86 4.16 -0.09
CA ILE A 89 7.09 5.40 -0.15
C ILE A 89 5.98 5.29 -1.20
N PHE A 90 6.30 4.84 -2.42
CA PHE A 90 5.31 4.71 -3.48
C PHE A 90 4.21 3.73 -3.12
N THR A 91 4.54 2.56 -2.54
CA THR A 91 3.55 1.60 -2.04
C THR A 91 2.61 2.23 -1.02
N MET A 92 3.14 2.99 -0.05
CA MET A 92 2.31 3.68 0.94
C MET A 92 1.39 4.70 0.28
N LEU A 93 1.90 5.50 -0.65
CA LEU A 93 1.12 6.51 -1.35
C LEU A 93 0.03 5.84 -2.20
N THR A 94 0.37 4.86 -3.02
CA THR A 94 -0.62 4.18 -3.87
C THR A 94 -1.69 3.49 -3.06
N HIS A 95 -1.35 2.88 -1.92
CA HIS A 95 -2.35 2.29 -1.03
C HIS A 95 -3.26 3.38 -0.45
N LYS A 96 -2.71 4.47 0.07
CA LYS A 96 -3.51 5.58 0.61
C LYS A 96 -4.44 6.21 -0.44
N PHE A 97 -3.93 6.49 -1.64
CA PHE A 97 -4.67 7.20 -2.68
C PHE A 97 -5.67 6.32 -3.44
N PHE A 98 -5.27 5.13 -3.87
CA PHE A 98 -6.10 4.28 -4.74
C PHE A 98 -6.90 3.21 -4.00
N ILE A 99 -6.51 2.84 -2.78
CA ILE A 99 -7.18 1.77 -2.02
C ILE A 99 -7.95 2.37 -0.85
N GLN A 100 -7.28 3.15 0.00
CA GLN A 100 -7.89 3.64 1.23
C GLN A 100 -8.93 4.75 0.98
N ARG A 101 -8.71 5.65 0.01
CA ARG A 101 -9.71 6.68 -0.36
C ARG A 101 -11.08 6.08 -0.74
N PRO A 102 -11.17 5.14 -1.70
CA PRO A 102 -12.47 4.58 -2.06
C PRO A 102 -13.10 3.75 -0.93
N ILE A 103 -12.30 3.04 -0.12
CA ILE A 103 -12.83 2.32 1.06
C ILE A 103 -13.53 3.29 2.01
N LEU A 104 -12.87 4.41 2.34
CA LEU A 104 -13.41 5.38 3.30
C LEU A 104 -14.61 6.16 2.74
N LEU A 105 -14.53 6.66 1.50
CA LEU A 105 -15.55 7.53 0.91
C LEU A 105 -16.74 6.79 0.29
N ASN A 106 -16.53 5.59 -0.27
CA ASN A 106 -17.54 4.79 -0.99
C ASN A 106 -17.46 3.30 -0.62
N PRO A 107 -17.75 2.94 0.63
CA PRO A 107 -17.60 1.57 1.13
C PRO A 107 -18.51 0.53 0.45
N LEU A 108 -19.61 0.96 -0.17
CA LEU A 108 -20.53 0.09 -0.91
C LEU A 108 -20.42 0.26 -2.44
N GLY A 109 -19.49 1.08 -2.92
CA GLY A 109 -19.40 1.45 -4.34
C GLY A 109 -18.64 0.43 -5.21
N GLU A 110 -17.74 -0.35 -4.62
CA GLU A 110 -16.88 -1.30 -5.33
C GLU A 110 -16.95 -2.69 -4.68
N CYS A 111 -16.73 -3.74 -5.47
CA CYS A 111 -16.64 -5.11 -4.96
C CYS A 111 -15.43 -5.29 -4.03
N PRO A 112 -15.59 -5.88 -2.82
CA PRO A 112 -14.49 -5.99 -1.84
C PRO A 112 -13.32 -6.84 -2.36
N VAL A 113 -13.62 -7.90 -3.12
CA VAL A 113 -12.60 -8.74 -3.77
C VAL A 113 -11.80 -7.93 -4.81
N CYS A 114 -12.45 -7.03 -5.54
CA CYS A 114 -11.80 -6.20 -6.55
C CYS A 114 -10.80 -5.23 -5.91
N ILE A 115 -11.16 -4.63 -4.77
CA ILE A 115 -10.26 -3.76 -4.00
C ILE A 115 -9.06 -4.57 -3.48
N GLN A 116 -9.29 -5.78 -2.95
CA GLN A 116 -8.23 -6.66 -2.44
C GLN A 116 -7.26 -7.10 -3.55
N VAL A 117 -7.77 -7.50 -4.71
CA VAL A 117 -6.91 -7.88 -5.86
C VAL A 117 -6.15 -6.66 -6.38
N ARG A 118 -6.80 -5.49 -6.44
CA ARG A 118 -6.16 -4.22 -6.83
C ARG A 118 -5.03 -3.85 -5.88
N SER A 119 -5.24 -3.94 -4.56
CA SER A 119 -4.20 -3.63 -3.57
C SER A 119 -3.03 -4.61 -3.66
N ALA A 120 -3.31 -5.91 -3.82
CA ALA A 120 -2.29 -6.93 -4.02
C ALA A 120 -1.45 -6.70 -5.30
N ALA A 121 -2.08 -6.25 -6.39
CA ALA A 121 -1.39 -5.91 -7.63
C ALA A 121 -0.44 -4.72 -7.45
N PHE A 122 -0.89 -3.64 -6.79
CA PHE A 122 -0.03 -2.49 -6.47
C PHE A 122 1.12 -2.87 -5.53
N GLN A 123 0.84 -3.64 -4.48
CA GLN A 123 1.87 -4.11 -3.56
C GLN A 123 2.93 -4.95 -4.27
N THR A 124 2.50 -5.92 -5.10
CA THR A 124 3.43 -6.85 -5.75
C THR A 124 4.26 -6.14 -6.82
N SER A 125 3.65 -5.24 -7.59
CA SER A 125 4.34 -4.48 -8.63
C SER A 125 5.40 -3.53 -8.05
N LEU A 126 5.04 -2.74 -7.04
CA LEU A 126 5.95 -1.78 -6.43
C LEU A 126 6.93 -2.45 -5.45
N GLY A 127 6.46 -3.40 -4.63
CA GLY A 127 7.27 -4.04 -3.60
C GLY A 127 8.22 -5.12 -4.12
N ILE A 128 7.94 -5.74 -5.27
CA ILE A 128 8.73 -6.88 -5.77
C ILE A 128 9.20 -6.68 -7.20
N VAL A 129 8.29 -6.38 -8.14
CA VAL A 129 8.66 -6.26 -9.56
C VAL A 129 9.64 -5.11 -9.77
N TYR A 130 9.35 -3.94 -9.19
CA TYR A 130 10.22 -2.77 -9.30
C TYR A 130 11.64 -3.03 -8.74
N PRO A 131 11.84 -3.53 -7.51
CA PRO A 131 13.17 -3.89 -7.02
C PRO A 131 13.85 -5.00 -7.83
N THR A 132 13.09 -5.98 -8.33
CA THR A 132 13.64 -7.10 -9.11
C THR A 132 14.25 -6.63 -10.43
N ILE A 133 13.67 -5.58 -11.04
CA ILE A 133 14.22 -4.95 -12.23
C ILE A 133 15.35 -4.00 -11.83
N LEU A 134 15.11 -3.05 -10.93
CA LEU A 134 16.08 -1.98 -10.66
C LEU A 134 17.37 -2.48 -9.99
N ALA A 135 17.30 -3.51 -9.13
CA ALA A 135 18.47 -4.04 -8.43
C ALA A 135 19.57 -4.60 -9.35
N PRO A 136 19.30 -5.50 -10.32
CA PRO A 136 20.33 -5.95 -11.25
C PRO A 136 20.87 -4.81 -12.11
N PHE A 137 20.01 -3.89 -12.58
CA PHE A 137 20.47 -2.73 -13.36
C PHE A 137 21.45 -1.87 -12.57
N ALA A 138 21.11 -1.49 -11.33
CA ALA A 138 21.97 -0.71 -10.47
C ALA A 138 23.26 -1.47 -10.13
N ALA A 139 23.16 -2.75 -9.77
CA ALA A 139 24.31 -3.55 -9.36
C ALA A 139 25.29 -3.77 -10.53
N PHE A 140 24.80 -3.98 -11.75
CA PHE A 140 25.63 -4.05 -12.96
C PHE A 140 26.32 -2.74 -13.28
N MET A 141 25.60 -1.61 -13.22
CA MET A 141 26.18 -0.29 -13.42
C MET A 141 27.34 -0.01 -12.44
N PHE A 142 27.14 -0.30 -11.15
CA PHE A 142 28.18 -0.11 -10.15
C PHE A 142 29.32 -1.12 -10.30
N ALA A 143 29.05 -2.36 -10.69
CA ALA A 143 30.10 -3.36 -10.92
C ALA A 143 31.03 -2.92 -12.06
N THR A 144 30.49 -2.37 -13.14
CA THR A 144 31.26 -1.83 -14.25
C THR A 144 32.04 -0.58 -13.86
N ARG A 145 31.44 0.35 -13.11
CA ARG A 145 32.09 1.61 -12.72
C ARG A 145 33.18 1.44 -11.66
N CYS A 146 32.97 0.54 -10.70
CA CYS A 146 33.88 0.31 -9.58
C CYS A 146 34.83 -0.88 -9.82
N TYR A 147 34.80 -1.49 -11.01
CA TYR A 147 35.64 -2.64 -11.40
C TYR A 147 35.62 -3.79 -10.38
N THR A 148 34.51 -4.00 -9.67
CA THR A 148 34.41 -5.03 -8.62
C THR A 148 34.18 -6.44 -9.18
N TYR A 149 33.63 -6.52 -10.39
CA TYR A 149 33.35 -7.78 -11.08
C TYR A 149 33.62 -7.64 -12.58
N ARG A 150 34.18 -8.69 -13.19
CA ARG A 150 34.44 -8.72 -14.64
C ARG A 150 33.12 -8.90 -15.39
N MET A 151 32.52 -7.79 -15.78
CA MET A 151 31.31 -7.74 -16.58
C MET A 151 31.66 -7.89 -18.07
N PRO A 152 30.90 -8.71 -18.84
CA PRO A 152 31.00 -8.69 -20.30
C PRO A 152 30.52 -7.34 -20.85
N SER A 153 31.03 -6.95 -22.01
CA SER A 153 30.70 -5.68 -22.65
C SER A 153 29.23 -5.66 -23.07
N ILE A 154 28.47 -4.68 -22.58
CA ILE A 154 27.03 -4.57 -22.84
C ILE A 154 26.75 -4.31 -24.33
N THR A 155 27.64 -3.57 -25.00
CA THR A 155 27.50 -3.20 -26.41
C THR A 155 27.97 -4.31 -27.36
N GLU A 156 28.98 -5.09 -26.98
CA GLU A 156 29.56 -6.12 -27.86
C GLU A 156 28.90 -7.49 -27.69
N SER A 157 28.54 -7.89 -26.46
CA SER A 157 27.99 -9.22 -26.17
C SER A 157 26.76 -9.20 -25.24
N PRO A 158 25.62 -8.60 -25.67
CA PRO A 158 24.41 -8.50 -24.84
C PRO A 158 23.85 -9.87 -24.40
N ARG A 159 24.09 -10.93 -25.19
CA ARG A 159 23.68 -12.30 -24.86
C ARG A 159 24.39 -12.82 -23.61
N GLU A 160 25.66 -12.47 -23.41
CA GLU A 160 26.46 -12.90 -22.26
C GLU A 160 26.01 -12.18 -20.98
N VAL A 161 25.67 -10.89 -21.08
CA VAL A 161 25.07 -10.11 -19.98
C VAL A 161 23.74 -10.74 -19.54
N PHE A 162 22.89 -11.12 -20.50
CA PHE A 162 21.62 -11.79 -20.19
C PHE A 162 21.82 -13.16 -19.55
N GLN A 163 22.79 -13.95 -20.02
CA GLN A 163 23.14 -15.23 -19.40
C GLN A 163 23.67 -15.05 -17.97
N LEU A 164 24.49 -14.02 -17.72
CA LEU A 164 24.97 -13.68 -16.39
C LEU A 164 23.81 -13.27 -15.47
N TRP A 165 22.92 -12.40 -15.95
CA TRP A 165 21.71 -12.02 -15.20
C TRP A 165 20.87 -13.25 -14.87
N ARG A 166 20.54 -14.09 -15.86
CA ARG A 166 19.78 -15.33 -15.64
C ARG A 166 20.48 -16.26 -14.63
N LYS A 167 21.81 -16.36 -14.66
CA LYS A 167 22.61 -17.18 -13.73
C LYS A 167 22.52 -16.66 -12.29
N ILE A 168 22.51 -15.33 -12.09
CA ILE A 168 22.39 -14.70 -10.77
C ILE A 168 20.95 -14.72 -10.25
N THR A 169 19.96 -14.59 -11.14
CA THR A 169 18.53 -14.53 -10.80
C THR A 169 17.93 -15.90 -10.54
N ARG A 170 18.32 -16.95 -11.28
CA ARG A 170 17.80 -18.31 -11.12
C ARG A 170 17.72 -18.82 -9.67
N PRO A 171 18.74 -18.65 -8.80
CA PRO A 171 18.66 -19.14 -7.41
C PRO A 171 17.67 -18.35 -6.54
N ILE A 172 17.36 -17.09 -6.85
CA ILE A 172 16.45 -16.27 -6.05
C ILE A 172 14.98 -16.40 -6.50
N VAL A 173 14.71 -16.87 -7.73
CA VAL A 173 13.34 -17.06 -8.27
C VAL A 173 12.39 -17.80 -7.33
N PRO A 174 12.72 -18.98 -6.73
CA PRO A 174 11.78 -19.66 -5.84
C PRO A 174 11.48 -18.83 -4.58
N ALA A 175 12.48 -18.14 -4.02
CA ALA A 175 12.28 -17.24 -2.89
C ALA A 175 11.44 -16.01 -3.26
N LEU A 176 11.60 -15.47 -4.47
CA LEU A 176 10.72 -14.39 -4.95
C LEU A 176 9.29 -14.88 -5.11
N GLY A 177 9.09 -16.09 -5.64
CA GLY A 177 7.76 -16.69 -5.77
C GLY A 177 7.05 -16.81 -4.42
N THR A 178 7.74 -17.28 -3.38
CA THR A 178 7.16 -17.38 -2.03
C THR A 178 6.88 -16.01 -1.43
N ILE A 179 7.78 -15.03 -1.61
CA ILE A 179 7.57 -13.66 -1.13
C ILE A 179 6.40 -12.99 -1.86
N ILE A 180 6.24 -13.21 -3.17
CA ILE A 180 5.09 -12.71 -3.95
C ILE A 180 3.78 -13.27 -3.38
N CYS A 181 3.68 -14.59 -3.21
CA CYS A 181 2.48 -15.20 -2.67
C CYS A 181 2.17 -14.69 -1.26
N LEU A 182 3.19 -14.60 -0.39
CA LEU A 182 3.02 -14.11 0.98
C LEU A 182 2.58 -12.64 1.01
N GLN A 183 3.23 -11.76 0.24
CA GLN A 183 2.84 -10.36 0.17
C GLN A 183 1.45 -10.18 -0.41
N ALA A 184 1.09 -10.90 -1.47
CA ALA A 184 -0.22 -10.82 -2.07
C ALA A 184 -1.31 -11.25 -1.07
N LEU A 185 -1.15 -12.41 -0.42
CA LEU A 185 -2.09 -12.91 0.59
C LEU A 185 -2.22 -11.98 1.78
N LEU A 186 -1.10 -11.51 2.32
CA LEU A 186 -1.08 -10.60 3.46
C LEU A 186 -1.74 -9.26 3.10
N THR A 187 -1.49 -8.73 1.90
CA THR A 187 -2.11 -7.48 1.42
C THR A 187 -3.61 -7.65 1.24
N MET A 188 -4.06 -8.74 0.62
CA MET A 188 -5.49 -9.05 0.49
C MET A 188 -6.16 -9.17 1.87
N PHE A 189 -5.51 -9.86 2.81
CA PHE A 189 -6.01 -9.99 4.18
C PHE A 189 -6.13 -8.64 4.89
N LEU A 190 -5.08 -7.81 4.87
CA LEU A 190 -5.09 -6.49 5.51
C LEU A 190 -6.15 -5.57 4.89
N THR A 191 -6.25 -5.57 3.56
CA THR A 191 -7.25 -4.77 2.84
C THR A 191 -8.67 -5.24 3.16
N GLY A 192 -8.89 -6.55 3.32
CA GLY A 192 -10.16 -7.10 3.78
C GLY A 192 -10.50 -6.70 5.22
N GLN A 193 -9.51 -6.57 6.10
CA GLN A 193 -9.72 -6.03 7.45
C GLN A 193 -10.03 -4.53 7.42
N GLU A 194 -9.38 -3.75 6.55
CA GLU A 194 -9.68 -2.32 6.37
C GLU A 194 -11.14 -2.10 5.99
N ASP A 195 -11.62 -2.86 5.00
CA ASP A 195 -13.00 -2.76 4.52
C ASP A 195 -14.01 -3.16 5.61
N LYS A 196 -13.77 -4.31 6.28
CA LYS A 196 -14.61 -4.78 7.38
C LYS A 196 -14.67 -3.78 8.54
N GLN A 197 -13.53 -3.24 8.94
CA GLN A 197 -13.45 -2.27 10.04
C GLN A 197 -14.13 -0.95 9.69
N ASN A 198 -13.96 -0.48 8.46
CA ASN A 198 -14.67 0.71 7.99
C ASN A 198 -16.19 0.52 8.00
N PHE A 199 -16.67 -0.64 7.56
CA PHE A 199 -18.09 -0.97 7.59
C PHE A 199 -18.65 -1.02 9.02
N LEU A 200 -17.94 -1.66 9.95
CA LEU A 200 -18.32 -1.71 11.36
C LEU A 200 -18.31 -0.32 12.01
N LEU A 201 -17.32 0.51 11.70
CA LEU A 201 -17.23 1.88 12.19
C LEU A 201 -18.44 2.71 11.73
N MET A 202 -18.83 2.60 10.46
CA MET A 202 -20.05 3.27 9.97
C MET A 202 -21.32 2.81 10.65
N LEU A 203 -21.48 1.50 10.89
CA LEU A 203 -22.64 0.98 11.61
C LEU A 203 -22.70 1.55 13.03
N ARG A 204 -21.56 1.61 13.72
CA ARG A 204 -21.46 2.20 15.06
C ARG A 204 -21.76 3.70 15.05
N MET A 205 -21.26 4.44 14.07
CA MET A 205 -21.59 5.86 13.93
C MET A 205 -23.09 6.07 13.72
N ARG A 206 -23.73 5.26 12.87
CA ARG A 206 -25.19 5.34 12.64
C ARG A 206 -25.99 5.04 13.91
N GLU A 207 -25.56 4.06 14.70
CA GLU A 207 -26.20 3.72 15.98
C GLU A 207 -26.10 4.89 16.97
N ILE A 208 -24.92 5.51 17.09
CA ILE A 208 -24.71 6.68 17.96
C ILE A 208 -25.57 7.87 17.50
N GLU A 209 -25.66 8.11 16.19
CA GLU A 209 -26.54 9.15 15.64
C GLU A 209 -28.00 8.90 15.99
N HIS A 210 -28.48 7.67 15.84
CA HIS A 210 -29.86 7.31 16.19
C HIS A 210 -30.17 7.53 17.69
N GLN A 211 -29.25 7.13 18.57
CA GLN A 211 -29.39 7.34 20.01
C GLN A 211 -29.44 8.83 20.38
N LEU A 212 -28.62 9.66 19.72
CA LEU A 212 -28.63 11.10 19.91
C LEU A 212 -29.92 11.74 19.38
N GLU A 213 -30.44 11.29 18.24
CA GLU A 213 -31.71 11.75 17.69
C GLU A 213 -32.89 11.41 18.63
N GLU A 214 -32.92 10.21 19.19
CA GLU A 214 -33.92 9.79 20.19
C GLU A 214 -33.86 10.62 21.47
N GLU A 215 -32.66 10.95 21.97
CA GLU A 215 -32.47 11.75 23.19
C GLU A 215 -32.86 13.23 22.98
N HIS A 216 -32.72 13.76 21.76
CA HIS A 216 -33.03 15.15 21.43
C HIS A 216 -34.46 15.38 20.88
N LEU A 217 -35.21 14.31 20.58
CA LEU A 217 -36.63 14.42 20.28
C LEU A 217 -37.39 14.83 21.55
N PRO A 218 -38.13 15.95 21.57
CA PRO A 218 -38.98 16.27 22.71
C PRO A 218 -39.94 15.10 22.91
N GLN A 219 -40.02 14.56 24.14
CA GLN A 219 -41.00 13.55 24.51
C GLN A 219 -42.34 13.95 23.91
N ARG A 220 -42.83 13.16 22.95
CA ARG A 220 -44.15 13.34 22.37
C ARG A 220 -45.12 13.28 23.55
N ILE A 221 -45.68 14.42 23.93
CA ILE A 221 -46.77 14.48 24.88
C ILE A 221 -47.95 13.86 24.13
N ASP A 222 -48.15 12.58 24.35
CA ASP A 222 -49.37 11.88 23.94
C ASP A 222 -50.53 12.54 24.71
N PHE A 223 -51.38 13.26 23.97
CA PHE A 223 -52.65 13.81 24.46
C PHE A 223 -53.75 12.76 24.39
#